data_AF-A0A7C5G7Z6-F1
#
_entry.id   AF-A0A7C5G7Z6-F1
#
_cell.length_a   1.000
_cell.length_b   1.000
_cell.length_c   1.000
_cell.angle_alpha   90.00
_cell.angle_beta   90.00
_cell.angle_gamma   90.00
#
_symmetry.space_group_name_H-M   'P 1'
#
loop_
_entity.id
_entity.type
_entity.pdbx_description
1 polymer ?
#
loop_
_entity_poly.entity_id
_entity_poly.type
_entity_poly.pdbx_seq_one_letter_code
_entity_poly.pdbx_strand_id
1 'polypeptide(L)'
;MTHSRLETLPLPQRRAGLLSVCLLWICAWLAAGATARDPSETDAPPTPQAITPIPLQVKVDPAKAALGRSLFFDKRLSGDGTLSCASCHVPERA
;
A
#
# COMPACT_ATOMS: atom_id res chain seq x y z
N MET A 1 14.78 25.14 54.70
CA MET A 1 13.38 25.56 54.46
C MET A 1 12.99 25.08 53.08
N THR A 2 11.92 24.29 53.06
CA THR A 2 11.02 24.05 51.92
C THR A 2 11.64 23.44 50.65
N HIS A 3 11.64 22.12 50.60
CA HIS A 3 10.67 21.32 49.83
C HIS A 3 11.03 21.30 48.35
N SER A 4 11.59 20.20 47.87
CA SER A 4 10.86 18.97 47.54
C SER A 4 9.78 19.19 46.50
N ARG A 5 9.85 18.36 45.46
CA ARG A 5 8.72 17.81 44.68
C ARG A 5 8.73 18.16 43.18
N LEU A 6 9.79 17.75 42.48
CA LEU A 6 9.65 17.36 41.06
C LEU A 6 10.13 15.92 40.78
N GLU A 7 10.52 15.19 41.83
CA GLU A 7 10.77 13.75 41.78
C GLU A 7 9.59 13.06 42.48
N THR A 8 9.09 11.96 41.90
CA THR A 8 7.94 11.13 42.35
C THR A 8 6.56 11.49 41.78
N LEU A 9 6.31 11.16 40.52
CA LEU A 9 5.00 10.62 40.12
C LEU A 9 5.16 9.15 39.66
N PRO A 10 4.41 8.20 40.24
CA PRO A 10 4.57 6.77 40.02
C PRO A 10 3.78 6.25 38.80
N LEU A 11 4.48 5.53 37.91
CA LEU A 11 4.04 4.49 36.94
C LEU A 11 2.77 4.77 36.06
N PRO A 12 2.26 3.79 35.29
CA PRO A 12 2.41 3.49 33.85
C PRO A 12 1.67 4.39 32.83
N GLN A 13 1.32 5.62 33.21
CA GLN A 13 0.28 6.44 32.54
C GLN A 13 0.66 7.01 31.15
N ARG A 14 1.95 7.10 30.81
CA ARG A 14 2.40 7.66 29.52
C ARG A 14 2.18 6.70 28.33
N ARG A 15 2.16 5.38 28.59
CA ARG A 15 1.91 4.35 27.57
C ARG A 15 0.41 4.26 27.21
N ALA A 16 -0.48 4.46 28.20
CA ALA A 16 -1.92 4.49 27.99
C ALA A 16 -2.35 5.70 27.12
N GLY A 17 -1.76 6.88 27.35
CA GLY A 17 -2.01 8.06 26.51
C GLY A 17 -1.55 7.89 25.06
N LEU A 18 -0.36 7.30 24.85
CA LEU A 18 0.15 6.99 23.51
C LEU A 18 -0.73 5.97 22.78
N LEU A 19 -1.22 4.94 23.47
CA LEU A 19 -2.14 3.95 22.89
C LEU A 19 -3.49 4.58 22.52
N SER A 20 -4.07 5.44 23.36
CA SER A 20 -5.31 6.17 23.03
C SER A 20 -5.14 7.12 21.85
N VAL A 21 -4.01 7.84 21.75
CA VAL A 21 -3.74 8.72 20.59
C VAL A 21 -3.56 7.90 19.31
N CYS A 22 -2.81 6.79 19.36
CA CYS A 22 -2.68 5.87 18.23
C CYS A 22 -4.03 5.29 17.81
N LEU A 23 -4.88 4.87 18.76
CA LEU A 23 -6.20 4.32 18.46
C LEU A 23 -7.11 5.38 17.80
N LEU A 24 -7.11 6.61 18.31
CA LEU A 24 -7.87 7.73 17.72
C LEU A 24 -7.39 8.05 16.30
N TRP A 25 -6.07 8.05 16.07
CA TRP A 25 -5.49 8.23 14.74
C TRP A 25 -5.86 7.09 13.79
N ILE A 26 -5.80 5.84 14.24
CA ILE A 26 -6.19 4.66 13.45
C ILE A 26 -7.68 4.71 13.10
N CYS A 27 -8.55 5.02 14.06
CA CYS A 27 -10.00 5.15 13.82
C CYS A 27 -10.32 6.28 12.84
N ALA A 28 -9.66 7.44 12.97
CA ALA A 28 -9.82 8.55 12.02
C ALA A 28 -9.35 8.17 10.61
N TRP A 29 -8.23 7.45 10.50
CA TRP A 29 -7.69 6.99 9.22
C TRP A 29 -8.57 5.93 8.56
N LEU A 30 -9.12 4.98 9.34
CA LEU A 30 -10.09 3.98 8.88
C LEU A 30 -11.40 4.62 8.40
N ALA A 31 -11.90 5.63 9.11
CA ALA A 31 -13.10 6.37 8.70
C ALA A 31 -12.88 7.13 7.38
N ALA A 32 -11.67 7.63 7.12
CA ALA A 32 -11.32 8.33 5.89
C ALA A 32 -11.09 7.39 4.69
N GLY A 33 -10.61 6.16 4.92
CA GLY A 33 -10.33 5.18 3.85
C GLY A 33 -11.57 4.54 3.21
N ALA A 34 -12.72 4.59 3.87
CA ALA A 34 -13.96 3.96 3.39
C ALA A 34 -14.59 4.62 2.15
N THR A 35 -14.10 5.81 1.75
CA THR A 35 -14.64 6.58 0.61
C THR A 35 -13.67 6.67 -0.56
N ALA A 36 -12.57 5.89 -0.56
CA ALA A 36 -11.68 5.78 -1.72
C ALA A 36 -12.45 5.14 -2.88
N ARG A 37 -13.09 5.98 -3.70
CA ARG A 37 -13.75 5.59 -4.93
C ARG A 37 -12.69 5.18 -5.94
N ASP A 38 -12.88 4.02 -6.56
CA ASP A 38 -12.00 3.54 -7.62
C ASP A 38 -12.08 4.53 -8.81
N PRO A 39 -10.97 5.20 -9.19
CA PRO A 39 -10.97 6.12 -10.32
C PRO A 39 -11.15 5.40 -11.67
N SER A 40 -11.21 4.06 -11.68
CA SER A 40 -11.46 3.25 -12.88
C SER A 40 -12.92 3.26 -13.35
N GLU A 41 -13.83 3.93 -12.63
CA GLU A 41 -15.25 4.05 -13.01
C GLU A 41 -15.47 5.35 -13.82
N THR A 42 -14.85 5.41 -15.00
CA THR A 42 -15.07 6.49 -15.98
C THR A 42 -16.23 6.11 -16.91
N ASP A 43 -17.23 6.98 -16.96
CA ASP A 43 -18.41 6.99 -17.85
C ASP A 43 -18.11 6.47 -19.27
N ALA A 44 -18.89 5.49 -19.71
CA ALA A 44 -18.72 4.81 -20.99
C ALA A 44 -18.97 5.75 -22.18
N PRO A 45 -17.97 6.04 -23.03
CA PRO A 45 -18.14 6.79 -24.27
C PRO A 45 -18.30 5.80 -25.47
N PRO A 46 -18.54 6.29 -26.70
CA PRO A 46 -19.36 5.64 -27.74
C PRO A 46 -18.91 4.23 -28.09
N THR A 47 -19.88 3.36 -28.40
CA THR A 47 -19.68 1.93 -28.69
C THR A 47 -18.50 1.71 -29.63
N PRO A 48 -17.34 1.29 -29.10
CA PRO A 48 -16.14 1.12 -29.90
C PRO A 48 -16.34 -0.06 -30.84
N GLN A 49 -15.70 0.00 -32.00
CA GLN A 49 -15.48 -1.21 -32.80
C GLN A 49 -14.92 -2.30 -31.87
N ALA A 50 -15.40 -3.54 -32.01
CA ALA A 50 -15.03 -4.64 -31.12
C ALA A 50 -13.49 -4.86 -31.05
N ILE A 51 -12.77 -4.38 -32.06
CA ILE A 51 -11.31 -4.37 -32.13
C ILE A 51 -10.86 -2.94 -32.37
N THR A 52 -10.02 -2.43 -31.48
CA THR A 52 -9.32 -1.15 -31.65
C THR A 52 -7.81 -1.38 -31.68
N PRO A 53 -7.02 -0.49 -32.32
CA PRO A 53 -5.56 -0.61 -32.31
C PRO A 53 -4.98 -0.51 -30.90
N ILE A 54 -3.95 -1.31 -30.62
CA ILE A 54 -3.18 -1.18 -29.37
C ILE A 54 -2.49 0.20 -29.38
N PRO A 55 -2.59 0.99 -28.29
CA PRO A 55 -1.88 2.25 -28.18
C PRO A 55 -0.37 2.02 -28.33
N LEU A 56 0.26 2.74 -29.27
CA LEU A 56 1.71 2.63 -29.51
C LEU A 56 2.55 3.21 -28.37
N GLN A 57 1.95 4.04 -27.52
CA GLN A 57 2.58 4.66 -26.38
C GLN A 57 1.66 4.60 -25.18
N VAL A 58 2.23 4.16 -24.05
CA VAL A 58 1.59 4.18 -22.74
C VAL A 58 2.51 4.94 -21.80
N LYS A 59 1.94 5.83 -20.98
CA LYS A 59 2.71 6.52 -19.96
C LYS A 59 3.15 5.51 -18.90
N VAL A 60 4.45 5.21 -18.86
CA VAL A 60 5.05 4.32 -17.86
C VAL A 60 5.69 5.17 -16.77
N ASP A 61 5.39 4.84 -15.52
CA ASP A 61 6.12 5.34 -14.36
C ASP A 61 7.35 4.45 -14.13
N PRO A 62 8.58 5.00 -14.24
CA PRO A 62 9.80 4.21 -14.10
C PRO A 62 9.96 3.61 -12.70
N ALA A 63 9.49 4.29 -11.65
CA ALA A 63 9.57 3.78 -10.29
C ALA A 63 8.64 2.56 -10.12
N LYS A 64 7.43 2.65 -10.68
CA LYS A 64 6.49 1.51 -10.70
C LYS A 64 7.03 0.34 -11.52
N ALA A 65 7.66 0.60 -12.66
CA ALA A 65 8.26 -0.44 -13.49
C ALA A 65 9.43 -1.15 -12.77
N ALA A 66 10.29 -0.40 -12.08
CA ALA A 66 11.39 -0.97 -11.29
C ALA A 66 10.88 -1.82 -10.11
N LEU A 67 9.83 -1.34 -9.42
CA LEU A 67 9.17 -2.11 -8.38
C LEU A 67 8.55 -3.40 -8.95
N GLY A 68 7.77 -3.30 -10.03
CA GLY A 68 7.16 -4.45 -10.68
C GLY A 68 8.19 -5.48 -11.12
N ARG A 69 9.33 -5.03 -11.66
CA ARG A 69 10.44 -5.93 -12.00
C ARG A 69 10.98 -6.65 -10.77
N SER A 70 11.15 -5.97 -9.64
CA SER A 70 11.61 -6.61 -8.41
C SER A 70 10.62 -7.68 -7.92
N LEU A 71 9.32 -7.37 -7.95
CA LEU A 71 8.25 -8.28 -7.55
C LEU A 71 8.11 -9.49 -8.48
N PHE A 72 8.34 -9.33 -9.78
CA PHE A 72 8.22 -10.41 -10.78
C PHE A 72 9.12 -11.62 -10.47
N PHE A 73 10.27 -11.38 -9.84
CA PHE A 73 11.22 -12.43 -9.45
C PHE A 73 11.14 -12.79 -7.96
N ASP A 74 10.26 -12.15 -7.19
CA ASP A 74 10.18 -12.35 -5.75
C ASP A 74 9.33 -13.59 -5.40
N LYS A 75 9.98 -14.60 -4.83
CA LYS A 75 9.30 -15.84 -4.45
C LYS A 75 8.47 -15.72 -3.18
N ARG A 76 8.67 -14.68 -2.37
CA ARG A 76 7.90 -14.47 -1.13
C ARG A 76 6.41 -14.22 -1.41
N LEU A 77 6.07 -13.93 -2.67
CA LEU A 77 4.70 -13.80 -3.14
C LEU A 77 3.98 -15.14 -3.31
N SER A 78 4.68 -16.29 -3.35
CA SER A 78 4.03 -17.61 -3.27
C SER A 78 3.83 -18.03 -1.82
N GLY A 79 2.76 -18.80 -1.57
CA GLY A 79 2.40 -19.21 -0.19
C GLY A 79 3.46 -20.06 0.50
N ASP A 80 4.28 -20.77 -0.26
CA ASP A 80 5.37 -21.64 0.22
C ASP A 80 6.78 -21.06 -0.03
N GLY A 81 6.88 -19.87 -0.64
CA GLY A 81 8.16 -19.23 -0.96
C GLY A 81 8.98 -19.89 -2.07
N THR A 82 8.42 -20.85 -2.84
CA THR A 82 9.18 -21.60 -3.85
C THR A 82 9.05 -21.03 -5.27
N LEU A 83 7.97 -20.30 -5.57
CA LEU A 83 7.62 -19.84 -6.91
C LEU A 83 7.53 -18.32 -7.01
N SER A 84 7.91 -17.80 -8.18
CA SER A 84 7.68 -16.41 -8.60
C SER A 84 7.00 -16.40 -9.96
N CYS A 85 6.61 -15.24 -10.48
CA CYS A 85 6.10 -15.13 -11.85
C CYS A 85 7.14 -15.62 -12.88
N ALA A 86 8.41 -15.28 -12.66
CA ALA A 86 9.54 -15.68 -13.50
C ALA A 86 9.81 -17.20 -13.53
N SER A 87 9.24 -17.96 -12.58
CA SER A 87 9.40 -19.41 -12.54
C SER A 87 8.69 -20.11 -13.72
N CYS A 88 7.58 -19.54 -14.19
CA CYS A 88 6.83 -20.05 -15.34
C CYS A 88 6.96 -19.13 -16.58
N HIS A 89 7.05 -17.82 -16.37
CA HIS A 89 7.18 -16.82 -17.44
C HIS A 89 8.62 -16.32 -17.53
N VAL A 90 9.49 -17.11 -18.17
CA VAL A 90 10.90 -16.77 -18.35
C VAL A 90 11.01 -15.59 -19.34
N PRO A 91 11.54 -14.42 -18.92
CA PRO A 91 11.57 -13.22 -19.77
C PRO A 91 12.31 -13.41 -21.09
N GLU A 92 13.34 -14.26 -21.10
CA GLU A 92 14.12 -14.59 -22.29
C GLU A 92 13.34 -15.48 -23.29
N ARG A 93 12.14 -15.94 -22.91
CA ARG A 93 11.26 -16.80 -23.71
C ARG A 93 9.85 -16.21 -23.88
N ALA A 94 9.65 -14.96 -23.43
CA ALA A 94 8.36 -14.27 -23.45
C ALA A 94 8.15 -13.46 -24.72
#